data_AF-A0A2E9MMV1-F1
#
_entry.id   AF-A0A2E9MMV1-F1
#
_cell.length_a   1.000
_cell.length_b   1.000
_cell.length_c   1.000
_cell.angle_alpha   90.00
_cell.angle_beta   90.00
_cell.angle_gamma   90.00
#
_symmetry.space_group_name_H-M   'P 1'
#
loop_
_entity.id
_entity.type
_entity.pdbx_description
1 polymer ?
#
loop_
_entity_poly.entity_id
_entity_poly.type
_entity_poly.pdbx_seq_one_letter_code
_entity_poly.pdbx_strand_id
1 'polypeptide(L)'
;MNSTKIYGASTSKWVDRGIDAGHATQTFWRNLIGGFAAIRFHRPPSGLGLGEVAQWHLRAARSVAQRFDFPRAQPDTDHLLLNERATNEAYHSSVPGEQHVIYYVDGGLVGLDLRREQGRFHLSWIDIDGERDYDADIVDGGQWVTLAAPGSGPWVALLAAV
;
A
#
# COMPACT_ATOMS: atom_id res chain seq x y z
N MET A 1 11.16 1.10 -12.33
CA MET A 1 12.09 1.97 -11.55
C MET A 1 12.63 1.18 -10.36
N ASN A 2 13.83 1.49 -9.83
CA ASN A 2 14.44 0.79 -8.71
C ASN A 2 14.83 1.76 -7.59
N SER A 3 14.48 1.45 -6.33
CA SER A 3 14.86 2.20 -5.14
C SER A 3 15.97 1.45 -4.40
N THR A 4 17.21 1.84 -4.66
CA THR A 4 18.37 1.12 -4.13
C THR A 4 18.68 1.46 -2.68
N LYS A 5 18.09 2.50 -2.09
CA LYS A 5 18.31 2.89 -0.69
C LYS A 5 17.11 3.66 -0.14
N ILE A 6 16.33 3.02 0.73
CA ILE A 6 15.39 3.72 1.59
C ILE A 6 16.08 4.01 2.93
N TYR A 7 16.27 5.29 3.21
CA TYR A 7 16.79 5.77 4.49
C TYR A 7 15.65 5.94 5.50
N GLY A 8 15.99 5.87 6.78
CA GLY A 8 15.06 6.07 7.88
C GLY A 8 15.15 4.96 8.93
N ALA A 9 15.48 5.36 10.15
CA ALA A 9 15.57 4.51 11.34
C ALA A 9 15.60 5.42 12.57
N SER A 10 15.17 4.93 13.73
CA SER A 10 15.28 5.67 15.00
C SER A 10 16.72 5.97 15.40
N THR A 11 17.69 5.21 14.88
CA THR A 11 19.14 5.39 15.10
C THR A 11 19.80 6.29 14.04
N SER A 12 19.02 6.84 13.10
CA SER A 12 19.53 7.68 12.02
C SER A 12 19.93 9.06 12.53
N LYS A 13 21.00 9.63 11.99
CA LYS A 13 21.39 11.04 12.23
C LYS A 13 20.43 12.07 11.60
N TRP A 14 19.41 11.60 10.88
CA TRP A 14 18.45 12.42 10.14
C TRP A 14 17.04 12.38 10.74
N VAL A 15 16.86 11.84 11.94
CA VAL A 15 15.56 11.78 12.63
C VAL A 15 14.96 13.18 12.79
N ASP A 16 15.77 14.19 13.13
CA ASP A 16 15.32 15.60 13.24
C ASP A 16 14.82 16.21 11.93
N ARG A 17 15.04 15.53 10.79
CA ARG A 17 14.51 15.91 9.47
C ARG A 17 13.29 15.08 9.06
N GLY A 18 12.72 14.31 9.99
CA GLY A 18 11.62 13.38 9.73
C GLY A 18 12.03 12.14 8.93
N ILE A 19 13.33 11.80 8.85
CA ILE A 19 13.82 10.60 8.17
C ILE A 19 14.03 9.49 9.22
N ASP A 20 12.92 9.02 9.77
CA ASP A 20 12.82 7.99 10.80
C ASP A 20 12.32 6.64 10.25
N ALA A 21 11.98 5.70 11.14
CA ALA A 21 11.46 4.39 10.73
C ALA A 21 10.12 4.50 9.96
N GLY A 22 9.23 5.39 10.37
CA GLY A 22 7.94 5.61 9.70
C GLY A 22 8.11 6.16 8.29
N HIS A 23 9.02 7.12 8.12
CA HIS A 23 9.40 7.60 6.79
C HIS A 23 9.90 6.47 5.88
N ALA A 24 10.73 5.58 6.41
CA ALA A 24 11.25 4.45 5.64
C ALA A 24 10.14 3.48 5.22
N THR A 25 9.30 3.06 6.16
CA THR A 25 8.23 2.08 5.88
C THR A 25 7.17 2.63 4.93
N GLN A 26 6.77 3.88 5.10
CA GLN A 26 5.86 4.53 4.14
C GLN A 26 6.48 4.67 2.76
N THR A 27 7.78 5.03 2.67
CA THR A 27 8.49 5.11 1.38
C THR A 27 8.57 3.75 0.70
N PHE A 28 8.74 2.67 1.47
CA PHE A 28 8.73 1.32 0.94
C PHE A 28 7.39 0.99 0.28
N TRP A 29 6.27 1.23 0.97
CA TRP A 29 4.95 0.94 0.43
C TRP A 29 4.56 1.85 -0.73
N ARG A 30 4.83 3.15 -0.65
CA ARG A 30 4.63 4.09 -1.78
C ARG A 30 5.38 3.64 -3.03
N ASN A 31 6.62 3.18 -2.89
CA ASN A 31 7.40 2.66 -4.02
C ASN A 31 6.80 1.35 -4.56
N LEU A 32 6.34 0.44 -3.69
CA LEU A 32 5.76 -0.84 -4.08
C LEU A 32 4.48 -0.63 -4.88
N ILE A 33 3.54 0.14 -4.33
CA ILE A 33 2.30 0.49 -5.02
C ILE A 33 2.63 1.28 -6.29
N GLY A 34 3.54 2.25 -6.22
CA GLY A 34 4.04 3.02 -7.37
C GLY A 34 4.80 2.24 -8.46
N GLY A 35 4.84 0.90 -8.41
CA GLY A 35 5.35 0.06 -9.50
C GLY A 35 6.88 -0.05 -9.56
N PHE A 36 7.58 0.15 -8.45
CA PHE A 36 9.02 -0.08 -8.42
C PHE A 36 9.33 -1.59 -8.49
N ALA A 37 10.22 -1.97 -9.40
CA ALA A 37 10.59 -3.37 -9.63
C ALA A 37 11.54 -3.92 -8.55
N ALA A 38 12.28 -3.03 -7.88
CA ALA A 38 13.14 -3.39 -6.76
C ALA A 38 13.19 -2.27 -5.72
N ILE A 39 13.09 -2.65 -4.45
CA ILE A 39 13.05 -1.74 -3.30
C ILE A 39 13.84 -2.39 -2.16
N ARG A 40 14.68 -1.63 -1.47
CA ARG A 40 15.33 -2.13 -0.25
C ARG A 40 15.55 -1.05 0.81
N PHE A 41 15.44 -1.46 2.06
CA PHE A 41 15.87 -0.65 3.19
C PHE A 41 17.40 -0.53 3.21
N HIS A 42 17.89 0.68 3.47
CA HIS A 42 19.30 0.91 3.74
C HIS A 42 19.71 0.25 5.07
N ARG A 43 20.98 -0.12 5.23
CA ARG A 43 21.47 -0.76 6.45
C ARG A 43 21.56 0.23 7.64
N PRO A 44 21.61 -0.27 8.88
CA PRO A 44 21.92 0.55 10.05
C PRO A 44 23.28 1.27 9.94
N PRO A 45 23.44 2.43 10.61
CA PRO A 45 22.48 3.06 11.53
C PRO A 45 21.44 3.96 10.82
N SER A 46 21.56 4.20 9.51
CA SER A 46 20.70 5.18 8.81
C SER A 46 19.49 4.57 8.10
N GLY A 47 19.24 3.27 8.26
CA GLY A 47 18.08 2.59 7.70
C GLY A 47 17.78 1.29 8.45
N LEU A 48 16.63 0.70 8.17
CA LEU A 48 16.12 -0.49 8.89
C LEU A 48 16.87 -1.80 8.58
N GLY A 49 17.62 -1.86 7.48
CA GLY A 49 18.28 -3.09 7.02
C GLY A 49 17.30 -4.25 6.88
N LEU A 50 17.66 -5.39 7.47
CA LEU A 50 16.77 -6.56 7.65
C LEU A 50 16.38 -6.72 9.13
N GLY A 51 16.21 -5.60 9.85
CA GLY A 51 15.71 -5.60 11.22
C GLY A 51 14.25 -6.04 11.32
N GLU A 52 13.75 -6.19 12.53
CA GLU A 52 12.40 -6.70 12.83
C GLU A 52 11.29 -5.93 12.08
N VAL A 53 11.28 -4.61 12.19
CA VAL A 53 10.32 -3.75 11.46
C VAL A 53 10.40 -3.95 9.96
N ALA A 54 11.60 -4.05 9.38
CA ALA A 54 11.73 -4.32 7.94
C ALA A 54 11.16 -5.69 7.57
N GLN A 55 11.40 -6.71 8.40
CA GLN A 55 10.88 -8.06 8.16
C GLN A 55 9.35 -8.13 8.24
N TRP A 56 8.72 -7.39 9.16
CA TRP A 56 7.26 -7.23 9.24
C TRP A 56 6.69 -6.73 7.92
N HIS A 57 7.18 -5.58 7.46
CA HIS A 57 6.74 -4.98 6.20
C HIS A 57 7.02 -5.88 4.98
N LEU A 58 8.14 -6.60 4.94
CA LEU A 58 8.46 -7.53 3.85
C LEU A 58 7.53 -8.76 3.82
N ARG A 59 7.08 -9.26 4.99
CA ARG A 59 6.11 -10.36 5.04
C ARG A 59 4.75 -9.90 4.53
N ALA A 60 4.25 -8.76 4.99
CA ALA A 60 3.00 -8.18 4.51
C ALA A 60 3.05 -7.90 3.00
N ALA A 61 4.13 -7.28 2.51
CA ALA A 61 4.34 -7.05 1.07
C ALA A 61 4.37 -8.34 0.26
N ARG A 62 4.95 -9.42 0.80
CA ARG A 62 4.93 -10.73 0.15
C ARG A 62 3.52 -11.33 0.09
N SER A 63 2.70 -11.16 1.13
CA SER A 63 1.29 -11.57 1.12
C SER A 63 0.51 -10.83 0.02
N VAL A 64 0.69 -9.51 -0.08
CA VAL A 64 0.11 -8.68 -1.15
C VAL A 64 0.56 -9.17 -2.54
N ALA A 65 1.86 -9.38 -2.74
CA ALA A 65 2.42 -9.79 -4.03
C ALA A 65 2.01 -11.21 -4.47
N GLN A 66 1.53 -12.05 -3.55
CA GLN A 66 0.96 -13.36 -3.89
C GLN A 66 -0.48 -13.26 -4.41
N ARG A 67 -1.16 -12.12 -4.18
CA ARG A 67 -2.58 -11.91 -4.49
C ARG A 67 -2.81 -10.85 -5.56
N PHE A 68 -1.85 -9.93 -5.73
CA PHE A 68 -1.93 -8.82 -6.69
C PHE A 68 -0.82 -8.93 -7.75
N ASP A 69 -1.21 -8.83 -9.02
CA ASP A 69 -0.30 -8.94 -10.16
C ASP A 69 0.42 -7.61 -10.45
N PHE A 70 1.42 -7.30 -9.62
CA PHE A 70 2.28 -6.12 -9.81
C PHE A 70 2.89 -6.00 -11.22
N PRO A 71 3.36 -7.07 -11.89
CA PRO A 71 3.87 -6.97 -13.25
C PRO A 71 2.90 -6.38 -14.28
N ARG A 72 1.60 -6.67 -14.17
CA ARG A 72 0.57 -6.12 -15.06
C ARG A 72 -0.06 -4.82 -14.55
N ALA A 73 0.21 -4.45 -13.30
CA ALA A 73 -0.42 -3.32 -12.65
C ALA A 73 0.00 -1.97 -13.24
N GLN A 74 -0.96 -1.03 -13.23
CA GLN A 74 -0.80 0.37 -13.57
C GLN A 74 -0.96 1.20 -12.29
N PRO A 75 0.08 1.91 -11.84
CA PRO A 75 -0.04 2.82 -10.70
C PRO A 75 -0.84 4.08 -11.00
N ASP A 76 -1.76 4.45 -10.10
CA ASP A 76 -2.52 5.70 -10.17
C ASP A 76 -1.64 6.88 -9.70
N THR A 77 -0.63 7.19 -10.51
CA THR A 77 0.42 8.18 -10.19
C THR A 77 -0.13 9.61 -10.10
N ASP A 78 -1.19 9.89 -10.85
CA ASP A 78 -1.87 11.19 -10.87
C ASP A 78 -3.02 11.27 -9.84
N HIS A 79 -3.25 10.19 -9.07
CA HIS A 79 -4.29 10.09 -8.06
C HIS A 79 -5.71 10.38 -8.56
N LEU A 80 -6.05 9.89 -9.75
CA LEU A 80 -7.33 10.15 -10.41
C LEU A 80 -8.41 9.16 -10.03
N LEU A 81 -8.03 7.98 -9.51
CA LEU A 81 -8.96 6.89 -9.17
C LEU A 81 -9.39 6.90 -7.71
N LEU A 82 -8.75 7.73 -6.88
CA LEU A 82 -9.14 7.94 -5.48
C LEU A 82 -9.70 9.35 -5.26
N ASN A 83 -10.95 9.45 -4.83
CA ASN A 83 -11.55 10.71 -4.38
C ASN A 83 -11.57 10.80 -2.84
N GLU A 84 -11.84 12.01 -2.32
CA GLU A 84 -11.85 12.34 -0.89
C GLU A 84 -10.55 12.03 -0.14
N ARG A 85 -9.49 11.71 -0.89
CA ARG A 85 -8.16 11.37 -0.39
C ARG A 85 -7.38 12.63 -0.01
N ALA A 86 -6.98 12.71 1.25
CA ALA A 86 -6.06 13.72 1.75
C ALA A 86 -4.61 13.49 1.28
N THR A 87 -3.76 14.50 1.48
CA THR A 87 -2.34 14.38 1.15
C THR A 87 -1.69 13.27 1.96
N ASN A 88 -1.03 12.33 1.28
CA ASN A 88 -0.36 11.18 1.89
C ASN A 88 -1.29 10.26 2.71
N GLU A 89 -2.59 10.20 2.39
CA GLU A 89 -3.53 9.27 3.03
C GLU A 89 -3.45 7.87 2.42
N ALA A 90 -3.64 7.77 1.11
CA ALA A 90 -3.69 6.49 0.41
C ALA A 90 -3.02 6.53 -0.98
N TYR A 91 -2.60 5.36 -1.46
CA TYR A 91 -1.96 5.17 -2.76
C TYR A 91 -2.57 3.96 -3.45
N HIS A 92 -2.85 4.07 -4.75
CA HIS A 92 -3.57 3.04 -5.52
C HIS A 92 -2.78 2.56 -6.73
N SER A 93 -2.95 1.27 -7.04
CA SER A 93 -2.59 0.66 -8.31
C SER A 93 -3.63 -0.37 -8.72
N SER A 94 -3.75 -0.65 -10.00
CA SER A 94 -4.73 -1.62 -10.50
C SER A 94 -4.22 -2.41 -11.70
N VAL A 95 -4.68 -3.64 -11.83
CA VAL A 95 -4.81 -4.32 -13.12
C VAL A 95 -6.23 -4.01 -13.60
N PRO A 96 -6.42 -3.11 -14.59
CA PRO A 96 -7.75 -2.58 -14.92
C PRO A 96 -8.78 -3.67 -15.21
N GLY A 97 -9.94 -3.62 -14.54
CA GLY A 97 -11.01 -4.61 -14.69
C GLY A 97 -10.79 -5.91 -13.92
N GLU A 98 -9.63 -6.12 -13.31
CA GLU A 98 -9.28 -7.39 -12.65
C GLU A 98 -8.96 -7.21 -11.18
N GLN A 99 -8.08 -6.26 -10.83
CA GLN A 99 -7.56 -6.14 -9.47
C GLN A 99 -7.26 -4.69 -9.09
N HIS A 100 -7.50 -4.33 -7.83
CA HIS A 100 -7.05 -3.06 -7.25
C HIS A 100 -6.30 -3.33 -5.95
N VAL A 101 -5.25 -2.54 -5.71
CA VAL A 101 -4.56 -2.50 -4.43
C VAL A 101 -4.53 -1.05 -3.95
N ILE A 102 -4.88 -0.83 -2.69
CA ILE A 102 -4.81 0.48 -2.04
C ILE A 102 -4.01 0.34 -0.76
N TYR A 103 -2.92 1.09 -0.65
CA TYR A 103 -2.17 1.23 0.59
C TYR A 103 -2.64 2.47 1.34
N TYR A 104 -3.04 2.30 2.59
CA TYR A 104 -3.38 3.37 3.53
C TYR A 104 -2.22 3.58 4.49
N VAL A 105 -1.81 4.84 4.69
CA VAL A 105 -0.67 5.18 5.52
C VAL A 105 -0.98 5.01 7.02
N ASP A 106 -2.15 5.47 7.45
CA ASP A 106 -2.59 5.44 8.85
C ASP A 106 -4.13 5.42 8.92
N GLY A 107 -4.72 4.29 8.56
CA GLY A 107 -6.15 4.17 8.34
C GLY A 107 -6.63 5.10 7.22
N GLY A 108 -7.92 5.43 7.24
CA GLY A 108 -8.50 6.42 6.33
C GLY A 108 -9.78 5.95 5.66
N LEU A 109 -10.33 6.85 4.84
CA LEU A 109 -11.58 6.67 4.11
C LEU A 109 -11.44 7.34 2.76
N VAL A 110 -11.41 6.55 1.69
CA VAL A 110 -11.32 7.08 0.32
C VAL A 110 -12.41 6.45 -0.54
N GLY A 111 -12.86 7.17 -1.58
CA GLY A 111 -13.67 6.56 -2.62
C GLY A 111 -12.80 6.07 -3.78
N LEU A 112 -13.02 4.84 -4.20
CA LEU A 112 -12.41 4.22 -5.38
C LEU A 112 -13.34 4.36 -6.60
N ASP A 113 -12.82 4.81 -7.73
CA ASP A 113 -13.56 4.90 -8.98
C ASP A 113 -13.64 3.55 -9.68
N LEU A 114 -14.78 2.86 -9.54
CA LEU A 114 -15.09 1.64 -10.30
C LEU A 114 -16.16 1.90 -11.37
N ARG A 115 -16.49 3.16 -11.69
CA ARG A 115 -17.61 3.47 -12.59
C ARG A 115 -17.46 2.90 -14.00
N ARG A 116 -16.22 2.67 -14.43
CA ARG A 116 -15.89 2.10 -15.75
C ARG A 116 -15.69 0.58 -15.73
N GLU A 117 -15.77 -0.03 -14.57
CA GLU A 117 -15.53 -1.45 -14.37
C GLU A 117 -16.83 -2.12 -13.94
N GLN A 118 -17.38 -2.99 -14.77
CA GLN A 118 -18.61 -3.71 -14.47
C GLN A 118 -18.30 -4.99 -13.70
N GLY A 119 -19.28 -5.51 -12.95
CA GLY A 119 -19.14 -6.76 -12.22
C GLY A 119 -18.91 -6.53 -10.73
N ARG A 120 -18.28 -7.50 -10.08
CA ARG A 120 -18.13 -7.55 -8.63
C ARG A 120 -16.69 -7.86 -8.27
N PHE A 121 -16.24 -7.29 -7.17
CA PHE A 121 -14.90 -7.48 -6.64
C PHE A 121 -14.99 -8.02 -5.22
N HIS A 122 -14.21 -9.03 -4.92
CA HIS A 122 -13.98 -9.51 -3.57
C HIS A 122 -12.97 -8.60 -2.88
N LEU A 123 -13.34 -8.03 -1.74
CA LEU A 123 -12.49 -7.15 -0.95
C LEU A 123 -11.84 -7.94 0.19
N SER A 124 -10.53 -7.77 0.36
CA SER A 124 -9.79 -8.22 1.53
C SER A 124 -8.86 -7.14 2.06
N TRP A 125 -8.54 -7.20 3.34
CA TRP A 125 -7.66 -6.25 4.01
C TRP A 125 -6.47 -6.96 4.63
N ILE A 126 -5.32 -6.29 4.63
CA ILE A 126 -4.09 -6.74 5.28
C ILE A 126 -3.66 -5.66 6.27
N ASP A 127 -3.66 -6.01 7.55
CA ASP A 127 -3.06 -5.25 8.65
C ASP A 127 -1.55 -5.43 8.59
N ILE A 128 -0.83 -4.37 8.18
CA ILE A 128 0.62 -4.46 7.99
C ILE A 128 1.34 -4.60 9.35
N ASP A 129 0.83 -3.95 10.39
CA ASP A 129 1.44 -3.94 11.73
C ASP A 129 1.04 -5.17 12.55
N GLY A 130 -0.21 -5.62 12.42
CA GLY A 130 -0.74 -6.77 13.15
C GLY A 130 -0.52 -8.12 12.48
N GLU A 131 0.00 -8.16 11.25
CA GLU A 131 0.17 -9.37 10.42
C GLU A 131 -1.13 -10.20 10.32
N ARG A 132 -2.26 -9.52 10.11
CA ARG A 132 -3.59 -10.14 10.03
C ARG A 132 -4.26 -9.82 8.71
N ASP A 133 -4.93 -10.82 8.18
CA ASP A 133 -5.78 -10.68 7.01
C ASP A 133 -7.24 -10.70 7.45
N TYR A 134 -8.02 -9.80 6.87
CA TYR A 134 -9.45 -9.71 7.11
C TYR A 134 -10.15 -9.87 5.79
N ASP A 135 -10.93 -10.94 5.70
CA ASP A 135 -11.83 -11.11 4.59
C ASP A 135 -13.02 -10.16 4.75
N ALA A 136 -13.37 -9.45 3.69
CA ALA A 136 -14.48 -8.50 3.69
C ALA A 136 -15.49 -8.84 2.60
N ASP A 137 -16.50 -7.99 2.49
CA ASP A 137 -17.65 -8.24 1.63
C ASP A 137 -17.34 -8.02 0.13
N ILE A 138 -18.32 -8.33 -0.70
CA ILE A 138 -18.29 -8.03 -2.13
C ILE A 138 -18.57 -6.55 -2.37
N VAL A 139 -17.81 -5.98 -3.29
CA VAL A 139 -17.95 -4.62 -3.79
C VAL A 139 -18.47 -4.65 -5.22
N ASP A 140 -19.53 -3.90 -5.49
CA ASP A 140 -20.09 -3.78 -6.84
C ASP A 140 -19.35 -2.70 -7.64
N GLY A 141 -18.95 -3.04 -8.88
CA GLY A 141 -18.46 -2.09 -9.87
C GLY A 141 -19.55 -1.17 -10.41
N GLY A 142 -19.21 -0.34 -11.40
CA GLY A 142 -20.14 0.58 -12.05
C GLY A 142 -20.47 1.83 -11.22
N GLN A 143 -19.81 2.03 -10.09
CA GLN A 143 -20.04 3.15 -9.18
C GLN A 143 -18.76 3.61 -8.48
N TRP A 144 -18.85 4.72 -7.74
CA TRP A 144 -17.86 5.04 -6.72
C TRP A 144 -18.08 4.14 -5.50
N VAL A 145 -17.00 3.61 -4.95
CA VAL A 145 -17.07 2.76 -3.76
C VAL A 145 -16.26 3.38 -2.65
N THR A 146 -16.91 3.65 -1.53
CA THR A 146 -16.24 4.14 -0.32
C THR A 146 -15.60 2.97 0.42
N LEU A 147 -14.29 3.06 0.67
CA LEU A 147 -13.50 2.05 1.36
C LEU A 147 -12.90 2.65 2.64
N ALA A 148 -13.29 2.09 3.78
CA ALA A 148 -12.80 2.48 5.10
C ALA A 148 -11.80 1.45 5.60
N ALA A 149 -10.59 1.88 5.95
CA ALA A 149 -9.64 0.99 6.61
C ALA A 149 -10.22 0.47 7.94
N PRO A 150 -10.03 -0.81 8.31
CA PRO A 150 -10.61 -1.39 9.53
C PRO A 150 -10.17 -0.73 10.85
N GLY A 151 -9.08 0.05 10.85
CA GLY A 151 -8.60 0.77 12.02
C GLY A 151 -7.48 1.75 11.68
N SER A 152 -6.84 2.30 12.73
CA SER A 152 -5.61 3.08 12.59
C SER A 152 -4.43 2.21 12.13
N GLY A 153 -3.34 2.85 11.75
CA GLY A 153 -2.12 2.19 11.30
C GLY A 153 -2.12 1.86 9.81
N PRO A 154 -1.05 1.25 9.30
CA PRO A 154 -0.91 0.96 7.89
C PRO A 154 -1.75 -0.26 7.47
N TRP A 155 -2.56 -0.08 6.42
CA TRP A 155 -3.42 -1.13 5.85
C TRP A 155 -3.25 -1.26 4.35
N VAL A 156 -3.52 -2.46 3.81
CA VAL A 156 -3.70 -2.67 2.37
C VAL A 156 -5.10 -3.22 2.11
N ALA A 157 -5.88 -2.56 1.26
CA ALA A 157 -7.06 -3.14 0.63
C ALA A 157 -6.66 -3.84 -0.67
N LEU A 158 -7.19 -5.03 -0.89
CA LEU A 158 -7.08 -5.79 -2.12
C LEU A 158 -8.48 -6.09 -2.64
N LEU A 159 -8.75 -5.68 -3.88
CA LEU A 159 -9.97 -6.01 -4.60
C LEU A 159 -9.60 -6.92 -5.77
N ALA A 160 -10.31 -8.04 -5.93
CA ALA A 160 -10.13 -8.95 -7.06
C ALA A 160 -11.49 -9.28 -7.69
N ALA A 161 -11.59 -9.18 -9.02
CA ALA A 161 -12.81 -9.50 -9.74
C ALA A 161 -13.25 -10.95 -9.48
N VAL A 162 -14.56 -11.16 -9.36
CA VAL A 162 -15.22 -12.45 -9.07
C VAL A 162 -15.77 -13.09 -10.34
#